data_AF-A0A8T4GDD9-F1
#
_entry.id   AF-A0A8T4GDD9-F1
#
_cell.length_a   1.000
_cell.length_b   1.000
_cell.length_c   1.000
_cell.angle_alpha   90.00
_cell.angle_beta   90.00
_cell.angle_gamma   90.00
#
_symmetry.space_group_name_H-M   'P 1'
#
loop_
_entity.id
_entity.type
_entity.pdbx_description
1 polymer ?
#
loop_
_entity_poly.entity_id
_entity_poly.type
_entity_poly.pdbx_seq_one_letter_code
_entity_poly.pdbx_strand_id
1 'polypeptide(L)'
;MYVPDDPPDACPACGDGYESVSRHAGGFVVNLLDNDRYSRVCFQPVESDEGDAALDCYHHVHAEATKTDEEPTDTHEEPVETHGEPTAERDDP
;
A
#
# COMPACT_ATOMS: atom_id res chain seq x y z
N MET A 1 -17.03 8.60 14.58
CA MET A 1 -16.08 7.64 13.99
C MET A 1 -15.49 6.83 15.13
N TYR A 2 -15.43 5.52 14.99
CA TYR A 2 -14.78 4.61 15.94
C TYR A 2 -14.14 3.44 15.17
N VAL A 3 -13.26 2.68 15.84
CA VAL A 3 -12.69 1.44 15.28
C VAL A 3 -13.58 0.28 15.75
N PRO A 4 -14.07 -0.61 14.86
CA PRO A 4 -14.81 -1.81 15.24
C PRO A 4 -13.97 -2.74 16.14
N ASP A 5 -14.61 -3.40 17.12
CA ASP A 5 -13.93 -4.27 18.09
C ASP A 5 -13.42 -5.61 17.50
N ASP A 6 -14.14 -6.19 16.54
CA ASP A 6 -13.80 -7.46 15.89
C ASP A 6 -13.81 -7.32 14.36
N PRO A 7 -12.80 -6.63 13.79
CA PRO A 7 -12.75 -6.42 12.36
C PRO A 7 -12.26 -7.68 11.62
N PRO A 8 -12.79 -7.98 10.43
CA PRO A 8 -12.42 -9.19 9.68
C PRO A 8 -10.98 -9.15 9.19
N ASP A 9 -10.29 -10.29 9.03
CA ASP A 9 -8.88 -10.30 8.56
C ASP A 9 -8.70 -9.78 7.12
N ALA A 10 -9.75 -9.83 6.29
CA ALA A 10 -9.74 -9.38 4.90
C ALA A 10 -10.85 -8.37 4.64
N CYS A 11 -10.61 -7.44 3.70
CA CYS A 11 -11.57 -6.41 3.34
C CYS A 11 -12.82 -7.04 2.71
N PRO A 12 -14.02 -6.92 3.32
CA PRO A 12 -15.23 -7.55 2.80
C PRO A 12 -15.67 -7.04 1.42
N ALA A 13 -15.21 -5.84 1.03
CA ALA A 13 -15.60 -5.21 -0.22
C ALA A 13 -14.76 -5.68 -1.43
N CYS A 14 -13.48 -6.03 -1.23
CA CYS A 14 -12.58 -6.39 -2.33
C CYS A 14 -11.82 -7.71 -2.13
N GLY A 15 -11.78 -8.26 -0.92
CA GLY A 15 -11.06 -9.48 -0.57
C GLY A 15 -9.57 -9.32 -0.25
N ASP A 16 -9.00 -8.13 -0.44
CA ASP A 16 -7.59 -7.85 -0.14
C ASP A 16 -7.36 -7.59 1.35
N GLY A 17 -6.09 -7.72 1.79
CA GLY A 17 -5.66 -7.18 3.08
C GLY A 17 -5.80 -5.65 3.14
N TYR A 18 -5.99 -5.13 4.34
CA TYR A 18 -6.12 -3.70 4.62
C TYR A 18 -5.32 -3.36 5.89
N GLU A 19 -4.97 -2.09 6.08
CA GLU A 19 -4.15 -1.66 7.23
C GLU A 19 -5.01 -1.28 8.43
N SER A 20 -6.12 -0.56 8.19
CA SER A 20 -7.00 -0.11 9.26
C SER A 20 -8.45 0.00 8.79
N VAL A 21 -9.37 -0.11 9.73
CA VAL A 21 -10.81 0.05 9.50
C VAL A 21 -11.39 1.08 10.47
N SER A 22 -12.33 1.88 9.97
CA SER A 22 -13.11 2.81 10.78
C SER A 22 -14.60 2.74 10.44
N ARG A 23 -15.46 2.90 11.44
CA ARG A 23 -16.91 2.98 11.28
C ARG A 23 -17.42 4.41 11.38
N HIS A 24 -18.27 4.79 10.42
CA HIS A 24 -18.91 6.10 10.33
C HIS A 24 -20.43 5.94 10.30
N ALA A 25 -21.11 6.38 11.36
CA ALA A 25 -22.58 6.46 11.47
C ALA A 25 -23.13 7.85 11.10
N GLY A 26 -22.28 8.74 10.59
CA GLY A 26 -22.65 10.08 10.15
C GLY A 26 -21.94 10.45 8.86
N GLY A 27 -22.11 11.69 8.39
CA GLY A 27 -21.42 12.18 7.20
C GLY A 27 -19.90 12.24 7.39
N PHE A 28 -19.15 11.91 6.35
CA PHE A 28 -17.70 12.07 6.30
C PHE A 28 -17.24 12.36 4.87
N VAL A 29 -16.02 12.87 4.74
CA VAL A 29 -15.41 13.22 3.46
C VAL A 29 -14.14 12.42 3.31
N VAL A 30 -13.91 11.88 2.12
CA VAL A 30 -12.69 11.18 1.75
C VAL A 30 -12.06 11.92 0.57
N ASN A 31 -10.78 12.25 0.71
CA ASN A 31 -9.95 12.71 -0.40
C ASN A 31 -8.69 11.84 -0.44
N LEU A 32 -8.48 11.17 -1.55
CA LEU A 32 -7.32 10.28 -1.76
C LEU A 32 -6.26 10.88 -2.67
N LEU A 33 -6.50 12.07 -3.22
CA LEU A 33 -5.51 12.75 -4.06
C LEU A 33 -4.26 13.07 -3.22
N ASP A 34 -3.11 12.64 -3.74
CA ASP A 34 -1.79 12.85 -3.13
C ASP A 34 -1.65 12.28 -1.71
N ASN A 35 -2.31 11.16 -1.41
CA ASN A 35 -2.10 10.45 -0.14
C ASN A 35 -0.92 9.48 -0.24
N ASP A 36 0.18 9.79 0.46
CA ASP A 36 1.41 8.99 0.43
C ASP A 36 1.26 7.62 1.12
N ARG A 37 0.31 7.48 2.05
CA ARG A 37 0.13 6.26 2.85
C ARG A 37 -0.92 5.33 2.26
N TYR A 38 -2.10 5.87 1.99
CA TYR A 38 -3.28 5.11 1.59
C TYR A 38 -3.54 5.23 0.10
N SER A 39 -3.56 4.08 -0.57
CA SER A 39 -3.82 3.95 -2.00
C SER A 39 -5.30 3.99 -2.34
N ARG A 40 -6.13 3.45 -1.43
CA ARG A 40 -7.56 3.22 -1.64
C ARG A 40 -8.29 3.12 -0.32
N VAL A 41 -9.56 3.51 -0.30
CA VAL A 41 -10.50 3.19 0.77
C VAL A 41 -11.69 2.45 0.18
N CYS A 42 -12.03 1.30 0.75
CA CYS A 42 -13.21 0.52 0.42
C CYS A 42 -14.33 0.76 1.44
N PHE A 43 -15.58 0.74 1.00
CA PHE A 43 -16.74 1.03 1.84
C PHE A 43 -17.66 -0.19 1.92
N GLN A 44 -18.08 -0.55 3.13
CA GLN A 44 -19.06 -1.60 3.38
C GLN A 44 -20.23 -1.03 4.19
N PRO A 45 -21.48 -1.08 3.67
CA PRO A 45 -22.67 -0.75 4.45
C PRO A 45 -22.84 -1.75 5.59
N VAL A 46 -23.13 -1.22 6.78
CA VAL A 46 -23.34 -1.99 7.99
C VAL A 46 -24.44 -1.34 8.83
N GLU A 47 -25.02 -2.11 9.74
CA GLU A 47 -25.87 -1.59 10.81
C GLU A 47 -25.02 -1.44 12.07
N SER A 48 -25.16 -0.33 12.79
CA SER A 48 -24.55 -0.16 14.12
C SER A 48 -25.21 -1.09 15.14
N ASP A 49 -24.62 -1.22 16.32
CA ASP A 49 -25.20 -1.98 17.43
C ASP A 49 -26.55 -1.41 17.91
N GLU A 50 -26.80 -0.13 17.60
CA GLU A 50 -28.05 0.59 17.89
C GLU A 50 -29.08 0.46 16.75
N GLY A 51 -28.72 -0.18 15.63
CA GLY A 51 -29.57 -0.39 14.46
C GLY A 51 -29.57 0.76 13.44
N ASP A 52 -28.65 1.70 13.56
CA ASP A 52 -28.51 2.82 12.62
C ASP A 52 -27.65 2.43 11.41
N ALA A 53 -27.96 3.01 10.25
CA ALA A 53 -27.14 2.83 9.06
C ALA A 53 -25.74 3.45 9.24
N ALA A 54 -24.71 2.66 8.98
CA ALA A 54 -23.31 3.08 9.07
C ALA A 54 -22.48 2.54 7.88
N LEU A 55 -21.25 3.04 7.77
CA LEU A 55 -20.27 2.60 6.79
C LEU A 55 -18.97 2.22 7.48
N ASP A 56 -18.50 1.00 7.22
CA ASP A 56 -17.12 0.62 7.49
C ASP A 56 -16.22 1.03 6.32
N CYS A 57 -15.13 1.71 6.66
CA CYS A 57 -14.14 2.23 5.74
C CYS A 57 -12.82 1.47 5.93
N TYR A 58 -12.47 0.62 4.97
CA TYR A 58 -11.26 -0.21 4.99
C TYR A 58 -10.14 0.49 4.21
N HIS A 59 -9.04 0.81 4.87
CA HIS A 59 -7.93 1.60 4.32
C HIS A 59 -6.83 0.67 3.81
N HIS A 60 -6.53 0.80 2.52
CA HIS A 60 -5.44 0.05 1.89
C HIS A 60 -4.24 0.96 1.75
N VAL A 61 -3.08 0.48 2.17
CA VAL A 61 -1.82 1.19 2.00
C VAL A 61 -1.26 0.99 0.59
N HIS A 62 -0.36 1.88 0.16
CA HIS A 62 0.48 1.60 -1.00
C HIS A 62 1.48 0.48 -0.66
N ALA A 63 1.86 -0.33 -1.65
CA ALA A 63 2.85 -1.40 -1.47
C ALA A 63 4.26 -0.88 -1.08
N GLU A 64 4.52 0.42 -1.25
CA GLU A 64 5.72 1.07 -0.71
C GLU A 64 5.60 1.43 0.77
N ALA A 65 4.40 1.80 1.23
CA ALA A 65 4.13 2.11 2.64
C ALA A 65 4.16 0.86 3.54
N THR A 66 4.04 -0.35 2.96
CA THR A 66 4.21 -1.62 3.70
C THR A 66 5.67 -1.96 4.02
N LYS A 67 6.66 -1.30 3.39
CA LYS A 67 8.09 -1.64 3.50
C LYS A 67 8.80 -1.06 4.73
N THR A 68 8.05 -0.61 5.75
CA THR A 68 8.63 -0.08 7.01
C THR A 68 8.42 -1.07 8.14
N ASP A 69 8.93 -2.30 8.01
CA ASP A 69 9.32 -3.18 9.13
C ASP A 69 10.15 -4.39 8.63
N GLU A 70 11.06 -4.20 7.68
CA GLU A 70 12.13 -5.17 7.43
C GLU A 70 13.41 -4.37 7.21
N GLU A 71 14.34 -4.45 8.18
CA GLU A 71 15.69 -3.91 8.05
C GLU A 71 16.31 -4.44 6.74
N PRO A 72 16.82 -3.59 5.84
CA PRO A 72 17.37 -4.07 4.58
C PRO A 72 18.67 -4.83 4.86
N THR A 73 18.69 -6.15 4.66
CA THR A 73 19.96 -6.81 4.37
C THR A 73 20.38 -6.37 2.98
N ASP A 74 21.18 -5.30 2.97
CA ASP A 74 21.93 -4.82 1.82
C ASP A 74 22.70 -5.99 1.20
N THR A 75 22.33 -6.35 -0.02
CA THR A 75 23.28 -6.99 -0.94
C THR A 75 23.10 -6.32 -2.28
N HIS A 76 23.67 -5.12 -2.38
CA HIS A 76 23.93 -4.49 -3.66
C HIS A 76 25.13 -5.21 -4.31
N GLU A 77 24.89 -6.34 -4.98
CA GLU A 77 25.91 -6.91 -5.88
C GLU A 77 25.91 -6.09 -7.16
N GLU A 78 26.87 -5.18 -7.28
CA GLU A 78 27.10 -4.42 -8.51
C GLU A 78 27.52 -5.40 -9.63
N PRO A 79 26.90 -5.36 -10.82
CA PRO A 79 27.43 -6.12 -11.94
C PRO A 79 28.76 -5.52 -12.36
N VAL A 80 29.83 -6.31 -12.27
CA VAL A 80 31.16 -5.97 -12.77
C VAL A 80 31.09 -5.61 -14.26
N GLU A 81 31.26 -4.34 -14.58
CA GLU A 81 31.47 -3.87 -15.95
C GLU A 81 32.85 -4.32 -16.41
N THR A 82 32.92 -5.41 -17.18
CA THR A 82 34.18 -5.77 -17.86
C THR A 82 34.36 -4.84 -19.05
N HIS A 83 35.14 -3.78 -18.86
CA HIS A 83 35.72 -2.99 -19.93
C HIS A 83 36.52 -3.91 -20.88
N GLY A 84 35.95 -4.22 -22.04
CA GLY A 84 36.71 -4.76 -23.16
C GLY A 84 37.67 -3.69 -23.67
N GLU A 85 38.97 -3.94 -23.55
CA GLU A 85 40.03 -3.04 -23.99
C GLU A 85 39.96 -2.76 -25.50
N PRO A 86 40.28 -1.52 -25.95
CA PRO A 86 40.34 -1.19 -27.37
C PRO A 86 41.64 -1.73 -27.98
N THR A 87 41.55 -2.72 -28.88
CA THR A 87 42.71 -3.09 -29.70
C THR A 87 42.90 -2.07 -30.81
N ALA A 88 44.01 -1.35 -30.70
CA ALA A 88 44.46 -0.27 -31.55
C ALA A 88 44.53 -0.62 -33.04
N GLU A 89 44.23 0.39 -33.84
CA GLU A 89 44.55 0.52 -35.26
C GLU A 89 46.03 0.20 -35.53
N ARG A 90 46.30 -0.51 -36.62
CA ARG A 90 47.58 -0.45 -37.32
C ARG A 90 47.33 -0.34 -38.82
N ASP A 91 47.61 0.87 -39.31
CA ASP A 91 47.81 1.30 -40.69
C ASP A 91 48.72 0.37 -41.55
N ASP A 92 48.33 0.29 -42.83
CA ASP A 92 49.09 0.22 -44.10
C ASP A 92 50.03 -0.98 -44.41
N PRO A 93 50.34 -1.28 -45.70
CA PRO A 93 50.17 -0.47 -46.92
C PRO A 93 49.31 -1.04 -48.07
#